data_AF-A0A9E3FB57-F1
#
_entry.id   AF-A0A9E3FB57-F1
#
_cell.length_a   1.000
_cell.length_b   1.000
_cell.length_c   1.000
_cell.angle_alpha   90.00
_cell.angle_beta   90.00
_cell.angle_gamma   90.00
#
_symmetry.space_group_name_H-M   'P 1'
#
loop_
_entity.id
_entity.type
_entity.pdbx_description
1 polymer ?
#
loop_
_entity_poly.entity_id
_entity_poly.type
_entity_poly.pdbx_seq_one_letter_code
_entity_poly.pdbx_strand_id
1 'polypeptide(L)'
;MADFEPLLDLRLRVMRPALERIGRFDPDRARKYFGEGFNLDWMRVILVEGAIAGCVCFRLEEEHWVLEYFYLEPRFHRTGLGGSILRALLAEADRSGRVVRLEVVKGSESAHLYERHGFARYGEGEWDLYYERPLPSPFERVCALLDAANAKYRVIEHEPEGRSERISVIRGNRPEQAAKAMVLDVRGGGGGRRHVLAILPGNRKLDFNAVAALFGARKCGFASPETAQAITGCVMGAVPPFALHESLSVVVDKSLLSNQMLFFNAGRLDRSMELATAEWLRVVGPKVATIAA
;
A
#
# COMPACT_ATOMS: atom_id res chain seq x y z
N MET A 1 -15.78 -25.18 -12.03
CA MET A 1 -16.25 -26.35 -11.25
C MET A 1 -15.16 -27.38 -10.96
N ALA A 2 -14.12 -27.55 -11.81
CA ALA A 2 -13.08 -28.57 -11.61
C ALA A 2 -12.32 -28.47 -10.26
N ASP A 3 -12.17 -27.26 -9.71
CA ASP A 3 -11.44 -27.06 -8.44
C ASP A 3 -12.32 -27.04 -7.20
N PHE A 4 -13.66 -27.16 -7.32
CA PHE A 4 -14.56 -27.04 -6.16
C PHE A 4 -14.35 -28.18 -5.14
N GLU A 5 -14.42 -29.43 -5.58
CA GLU A 5 -14.29 -30.59 -4.68
C GLU A 5 -12.90 -30.66 -4.04
N PRO A 6 -11.77 -30.52 -4.77
CA PRO A 6 -10.45 -30.52 -4.15
C PRO A 6 -10.28 -29.44 -3.06
N LEU A 7 -10.86 -28.25 -3.27
CA LEU A 7 -10.77 -27.14 -2.32
C LEU A 7 -11.73 -27.28 -1.14
N LEU A 8 -12.92 -27.86 -1.36
CA LEU A 8 -13.82 -28.23 -0.27
C LEU A 8 -13.18 -29.27 0.64
N ASP A 9 -12.58 -30.30 0.04
CA ASP A 9 -11.85 -31.35 0.75
C ASP A 9 -10.68 -30.78 1.57
N LEU A 10 -9.91 -29.86 0.98
CA LEU A 10 -8.86 -29.13 1.68
C LEU A 10 -9.43 -28.35 2.87
N ARG A 11 -10.50 -27.56 2.66
CA ARG A 11 -11.15 -26.79 3.72
C ARG A 11 -11.58 -27.69 4.86
N LEU A 12 -12.21 -28.82 4.57
CA LEU A 12 -12.64 -29.78 5.59
C LEU A 12 -11.45 -30.33 6.37
N ARG A 13 -10.33 -30.68 5.71
CA ARG A 13 -9.10 -31.12 6.39
C ARG A 13 -8.53 -30.05 7.32
N VAL A 14 -8.45 -28.81 6.86
CA VAL A 14 -7.81 -27.70 7.59
C VAL A 14 -8.68 -27.20 8.75
N MET A 15 -9.99 -27.06 8.52
CA MET A 15 -10.91 -26.46 9.50
C MET A 15 -11.43 -27.43 10.54
N ARG A 16 -11.43 -28.75 10.25
CA ARG A 16 -12.01 -29.76 11.15
C ARG A 16 -11.51 -29.64 12.60
N PRO A 17 -10.20 -29.56 12.91
CA PRO A 17 -9.74 -29.48 14.29
C PRO A 17 -10.27 -28.26 15.05
N ALA A 18 -10.39 -27.11 14.37
CA ALA A 18 -10.92 -25.89 14.97
C ALA A 18 -12.44 -25.98 15.19
N LEU A 19 -13.18 -26.49 14.20
CA LEU A 19 -14.64 -26.64 14.26
C LEU A 19 -15.07 -27.70 15.28
N GLU A 20 -14.35 -28.81 15.41
CA GLU A 20 -14.62 -29.85 16.41
C GLU A 20 -14.43 -29.29 17.83
N ARG A 21 -13.41 -28.46 18.05
CA ARG A 21 -13.14 -27.84 19.36
C ARG A 21 -14.27 -26.95 19.86
N ILE A 22 -14.96 -26.27 18.95
CA ILE A 22 -16.11 -25.40 19.27
C ILE A 22 -17.46 -26.13 19.07
N GLY A 23 -17.46 -27.46 18.88
CA GLY A 23 -18.68 -28.27 18.73
C GLY A 23 -19.47 -27.98 17.45
N ARG A 24 -18.83 -27.47 16.40
CA ARG A 24 -19.47 -26.90 15.22
C ARG A 24 -19.17 -27.65 13.91
N PHE A 25 -18.42 -28.74 13.96
CA PHE A 25 -18.12 -29.53 12.77
C PHE A 25 -19.39 -30.20 12.22
N ASP A 26 -19.71 -29.91 10.97
CA ASP A 26 -20.85 -30.48 10.24
C ASP A 26 -20.51 -30.43 8.74
N PRO A 27 -20.34 -31.59 8.08
CA PRO A 27 -19.87 -31.67 6.70
C PRO A 27 -20.88 -31.13 5.69
N ASP A 28 -22.19 -31.33 5.90
CA ASP A 28 -23.23 -30.87 4.97
C ASP A 28 -23.32 -29.34 4.99
N ARG A 29 -23.29 -28.79 6.21
CA ARG A 29 -23.24 -27.34 6.42
C ARG A 29 -21.94 -26.74 5.88
N ALA A 30 -20.81 -27.40 6.09
CA ALA A 30 -19.52 -26.98 5.55
C ALA A 30 -19.52 -26.89 4.02
N ARG A 31 -20.14 -27.86 3.32
CA ARG A 31 -20.31 -27.85 1.87
C ARG A 31 -21.21 -26.70 1.41
N LYS A 32 -22.36 -26.51 2.07
CA LYS A 32 -23.29 -25.41 1.75
C LYS A 32 -22.61 -24.04 1.87
N TYR A 33 -22.01 -23.74 3.03
CA TYR A 33 -21.33 -22.46 3.27
C TYR A 33 -20.17 -22.22 2.32
N PHE A 34 -19.37 -23.24 2.03
CA PHE A 34 -18.28 -23.10 1.07
C PHE A 34 -18.83 -22.88 -0.35
N GLY A 35 -19.89 -23.58 -0.74
CA GLY A 35 -20.56 -23.40 -2.03
C GLY A 35 -21.13 -22.01 -2.24
N GLU A 36 -21.77 -21.42 -1.22
CA GLU A 36 -22.31 -20.06 -1.28
C GLU A 36 -21.22 -18.98 -1.42
N GLY A 37 -20.05 -19.19 -0.80
CA GLY A 37 -18.89 -18.29 -0.89
C GLY A 37 -17.90 -18.64 -2.02
N PHE A 38 -18.12 -19.72 -2.76
CA PHE A 38 -17.19 -20.18 -3.79
C PHE A 38 -17.31 -19.33 -5.05
N ASN A 39 -16.36 -18.43 -5.24
CA ASN A 39 -16.21 -17.68 -6.48
C ASN A 39 -14.76 -17.74 -6.99
N LEU A 40 -14.59 -18.23 -8.22
CA LEU A 40 -13.29 -18.34 -8.87
C LEU A 40 -12.72 -16.99 -9.33
N ASP A 41 -13.54 -15.94 -9.43
CA ASP A 41 -13.07 -14.60 -9.79
C ASP A 41 -12.13 -14.01 -8.73
N TRP A 42 -12.26 -14.48 -7.47
CA TRP A 42 -11.50 -13.95 -6.34
C TRP A 42 -10.71 -15.01 -5.57
N MET A 43 -10.99 -16.29 -5.81
CA MET A 43 -10.26 -17.40 -5.23
C MET A 43 -9.01 -17.71 -6.04
N ARG A 44 -7.85 -17.65 -5.38
CA ARG A 44 -6.55 -17.99 -5.95
C ARG A 44 -6.13 -19.37 -5.45
N VAL A 45 -5.85 -20.28 -6.39
CA VAL A 45 -5.31 -21.60 -6.09
C VAL A 45 -3.80 -21.50 -5.90
N ILE A 46 -3.28 -22.10 -4.84
CA ILE A 46 -1.85 -22.13 -4.53
C ILE A 46 -1.30 -23.45 -5.04
N LEU A 47 -0.34 -23.39 -5.97
CA LEU A 47 0.32 -24.56 -6.55
C LEU A 47 1.74 -24.68 -6.03
N VAL A 48 2.16 -25.91 -5.68
CA VAL A 48 3.55 -26.27 -5.40
C VAL A 48 3.89 -27.46 -6.28
N GLU A 49 4.92 -27.31 -7.12
CA GLU A 49 5.35 -28.34 -8.09
C GLU A 49 4.20 -28.83 -9.00
N GLY A 50 3.29 -27.92 -9.37
CA GLY A 50 2.13 -28.22 -10.23
C GLY A 50 0.95 -28.89 -9.52
N ALA A 51 1.06 -29.21 -8.22
CA ALA A 51 -0.02 -29.76 -7.43
C ALA A 51 -0.70 -28.71 -6.54
N ILE A 52 -2.00 -28.86 -6.27
CA ILE A 52 -2.74 -28.01 -5.34
C ILE A 52 -2.13 -28.16 -3.94
N ALA A 53 -1.65 -27.04 -3.41
CA ALA A 53 -1.07 -26.91 -2.08
C ALA A 53 -1.97 -26.11 -1.14
N GLY A 54 -2.93 -25.37 -1.67
CA GLY A 54 -3.81 -24.51 -0.90
C GLY A 54 -4.74 -23.65 -1.75
N CYS A 55 -5.49 -22.78 -1.08
CA CYS A 55 -6.20 -21.67 -1.70
C CYS A 55 -6.23 -20.46 -0.78
N VAL A 56 -6.59 -19.31 -1.36
CA VAL A 56 -6.90 -18.08 -0.64
C VAL A 56 -7.93 -17.29 -1.43
N CYS A 57 -8.95 -16.77 -0.75
CA CYS A 57 -9.81 -15.74 -1.30
C CYS A 57 -9.23 -14.39 -0.88
N PHE A 58 -8.92 -13.54 -1.85
CA PHE A 58 -8.40 -12.20 -1.59
C PHE A 58 -9.05 -11.21 -2.55
N ARG A 59 -10.00 -10.43 -2.02
CA ARG A 59 -10.89 -9.59 -2.83
C ARG A 59 -10.99 -8.19 -2.28
N LEU A 60 -11.21 -7.24 -3.18
CA LEU A 60 -11.47 -5.85 -2.84
C LEU A 60 -12.98 -5.64 -2.70
N GLU A 61 -13.41 -5.17 -1.52
CA GLU A 61 -14.71 -4.54 -1.31
C GLU A 61 -14.62 -3.02 -1.51
N GLU A 62 -15.73 -2.29 -1.33
CA GLU A 62 -15.80 -0.85 -1.60
C GLU A 62 -14.67 -0.06 -0.91
N GLU A 63 -14.34 -0.40 0.34
CA GLU A 63 -13.40 0.36 1.16
C GLU A 63 -12.17 -0.44 1.66
N HIS A 64 -12.18 -1.76 1.57
CA HIS A 64 -11.15 -2.61 2.17
C HIS A 64 -10.95 -3.92 1.42
N TRP A 65 -9.80 -4.55 1.63
CA TRP A 65 -9.56 -5.92 1.19
C TRP A 65 -10.06 -6.91 2.22
N VAL A 66 -10.61 -8.01 1.75
CA VAL A 66 -11.03 -9.15 2.56
C VAL A 66 -10.14 -10.34 2.24
N LEU A 67 -9.55 -10.93 3.28
CA LEU A 67 -8.82 -12.19 3.23
C LEU A 67 -9.64 -13.28 3.90
N GLU A 68 -10.04 -14.27 3.10
CA GLU A 68 -10.87 -15.39 3.51
C GLU A 68 -10.32 -16.69 2.96
N TYR A 69 -10.78 -17.81 3.51
CA TYR A 69 -10.48 -19.15 3.01
C TYR A 69 -8.98 -19.39 2.77
N PHE A 70 -8.10 -18.80 3.60
CA PHE A 70 -6.67 -18.98 3.46
C PHE A 70 -6.26 -20.33 4.05
N TYR A 71 -6.23 -21.33 3.19
CA TYR A 71 -5.98 -22.72 3.55
C TYR A 71 -4.74 -23.24 2.85
N LEU A 72 -3.90 -23.94 3.59
CA LEU A 72 -2.77 -24.69 3.07
C LEU A 72 -2.92 -26.14 3.48
N GLU A 73 -2.43 -27.07 2.67
CA GLU A 73 -2.34 -28.47 3.07
C GLU A 73 -1.48 -28.57 4.35
N PRO A 74 -1.84 -29.41 5.34
CA PRO A 74 -1.15 -29.48 6.62
C PRO A 74 0.36 -29.70 6.54
N ARG A 75 0.83 -30.42 5.50
CA ARG A 75 2.26 -30.64 5.22
C ARG A 75 3.06 -29.35 4.95
N PHE A 76 2.40 -28.27 4.55
CA PHE A 76 3.02 -26.96 4.32
C PHE A 76 2.89 -26.02 5.52
N HIS A 77 2.22 -26.42 6.60
CA HIS A 77 2.17 -25.61 7.82
C HIS A 77 3.55 -25.49 8.45
N ARG A 78 3.81 -24.33 9.07
CA ARG A 78 5.09 -24.02 9.76
C ARG A 78 6.35 -24.11 8.88
N THR A 79 6.21 -24.17 7.55
CA THR A 79 7.33 -24.11 6.57
C THR A 79 7.74 -22.69 6.19
N GLY A 80 6.93 -21.68 6.55
CA GLY A 80 7.08 -20.30 6.09
C GLY A 80 6.34 -19.97 4.79
N LEU A 81 5.77 -20.96 4.09
CA LEU A 81 4.99 -20.76 2.86
C LEU A 81 3.83 -19.78 3.07
N GLY A 82 2.98 -20.03 4.09
CA GLY A 82 1.82 -19.19 4.38
C GLY A 82 2.18 -17.74 4.70
N GLY A 83 3.28 -17.51 5.43
CA GLY A 83 3.76 -16.15 5.68
C GLY A 83 4.26 -15.45 4.41
N SER A 84 4.90 -16.19 3.50
CA SER A 84 5.39 -15.64 2.23
C SER A 84 4.25 -15.27 1.29
N ILE A 85 3.22 -16.11 1.21
CA ILE A 85 2.00 -15.83 0.45
C ILE A 85 1.27 -14.62 1.05
N LEU A 86 1.08 -14.59 2.37
CA LEU A 86 0.42 -13.48 3.04
C LEU A 86 1.15 -12.16 2.79
N ARG A 87 2.49 -12.11 2.88
CA ARG A 87 3.26 -10.90 2.54
C ARG A 87 3.02 -10.43 1.10
N ALA A 88 2.93 -11.34 0.14
CA ALA A 88 2.66 -10.98 -1.25
C ALA A 88 1.25 -10.38 -1.42
N LEU A 89 0.23 -10.96 -0.77
CA LEU A 89 -1.14 -10.43 -0.79
C LEU A 89 -1.23 -9.07 -0.09
N LEU A 90 -0.58 -8.92 1.07
CA LEU A 90 -0.58 -7.65 1.79
C LEU A 90 0.12 -6.54 1.00
N ALA A 91 1.22 -6.84 0.30
CA ALA A 91 1.87 -5.87 -0.58
C ALA A 91 0.95 -5.43 -1.74
N GLU A 92 0.04 -6.29 -2.21
CA GLU A 92 -0.98 -5.93 -3.19
C GLU A 92 -2.01 -4.95 -2.61
N ALA A 93 -2.52 -5.21 -1.41
CA ALA A 93 -3.43 -4.28 -0.72
C ALA A 93 -2.77 -2.95 -0.34
N ASP A 94 -1.52 -2.98 0.09
CA ASP A 94 -0.75 -1.79 0.46
C ASP A 94 -0.57 -0.84 -0.74
N ARG A 95 -0.50 -1.38 -1.97
CA ARG A 95 -0.48 -0.57 -3.21
C ARG A 95 -1.82 0.10 -3.48
N SER A 96 -2.94 -0.54 -3.13
CA SER A 96 -4.26 0.07 -3.30
C SER A 96 -4.62 1.09 -2.21
N GLY A 97 -3.77 1.25 -1.18
CA GLY A 97 -3.99 2.22 -0.12
C GLY A 97 -5.17 1.89 0.80
N ARG A 98 -5.52 0.60 0.97
CA ARG A 98 -6.68 0.17 1.76
C ARG A 98 -6.27 -0.82 2.86
N VAL A 99 -7.06 -0.87 3.92
CA VAL A 99 -6.88 -1.83 5.02
C VAL A 99 -7.22 -3.25 4.56
N VAL A 100 -6.77 -4.25 5.32
CA VAL A 100 -7.13 -5.65 5.09
C VAL A 100 -7.87 -6.19 6.31
N ARG A 101 -9.02 -6.83 6.09
CA ARG A 101 -9.81 -7.49 7.14
C ARG A 101 -9.89 -8.98 6.92
N LEU A 102 -10.01 -9.70 8.02
CA LEU A 102 -10.24 -11.14 8.02
C LEU A 102 -10.98 -11.57 9.29
N GLU A 103 -11.56 -12.75 9.20
CA GLU A 103 -12.22 -13.43 10.31
C GLU A 103 -11.49 -14.73 10.64
N VAL A 104 -11.36 -15.03 11.93
CA VAL A 104 -10.70 -16.25 12.42
C VAL A 104 -11.61 -16.95 13.41
N VAL A 105 -11.93 -18.21 13.13
CA VAL A 105 -12.66 -19.06 14.07
C VAL A 105 -11.94 -19.13 15.41
N LYS A 106 -12.68 -18.93 16.51
CA LYS A 106 -12.16 -18.97 17.88
C LYS A 106 -11.38 -20.25 18.14
N GLY A 107 -10.16 -20.10 18.67
CA GLY A 107 -9.27 -21.22 18.96
C GLY A 107 -8.51 -21.79 17.76
N SER A 108 -8.54 -21.13 16.59
CA SER A 108 -7.67 -21.47 15.46
C SER A 108 -6.22 -21.07 15.72
N GLU A 109 -5.26 -21.95 15.37
CA GLU A 109 -3.82 -21.63 15.42
C GLU A 109 -3.40 -20.56 14.41
N SER A 110 -4.25 -20.25 13.42
CA SER A 110 -3.95 -19.27 12.39
C SER A 110 -3.85 -17.83 12.91
N ALA A 111 -4.42 -17.52 14.07
CA ALA A 111 -4.38 -16.17 14.66
C ALA A 111 -2.94 -15.63 14.76
N HIS A 112 -1.99 -16.46 15.20
CA HIS A 112 -0.58 -16.09 15.32
C HIS A 112 0.08 -15.73 13.99
N LEU A 113 -0.38 -16.32 12.87
CA LEU A 113 0.10 -15.96 11.54
C LEU A 113 -0.31 -14.52 11.19
N TYR A 114 -1.53 -14.12 11.53
CA TYR A 114 -2.04 -12.80 11.18
C TYR A 114 -1.47 -11.73 12.11
N GLU A 115 -1.44 -11.97 13.41
CA GLU A 115 -0.91 -11.03 14.41
C GLU A 115 0.53 -10.61 14.10
N ARG A 116 1.40 -11.58 13.75
CA ARG A 116 2.79 -11.28 13.37
C ARG A 116 2.95 -10.54 12.03
N HIS A 117 1.89 -10.45 11.22
CA HIS A 117 1.88 -9.68 9.97
C HIS A 117 1.13 -8.35 10.12
N GLY A 118 0.89 -7.91 11.37
CA GLY A 118 0.37 -6.58 11.68
C GLY A 118 -1.16 -6.51 11.79
N PHE A 119 -1.86 -7.64 11.81
CA PHE A 119 -3.28 -7.66 12.10
C PHE A 119 -3.51 -7.46 13.60
N ALA A 120 -4.44 -6.58 13.95
CA ALA A 120 -4.93 -6.37 15.30
C ALA A 120 -6.41 -6.77 15.39
N ARG A 121 -6.79 -7.39 16.52
CA ARG A 121 -8.18 -7.72 16.78
C ARG A 121 -8.97 -6.45 17.09
N TYR A 122 -10.10 -6.24 16.40
CA TYR A 122 -10.98 -5.09 16.62
C TYR A 122 -12.38 -5.49 17.09
N GLY A 123 -12.72 -6.78 17.03
CA GLY A 123 -14.02 -7.27 17.47
C GLY A 123 -14.06 -8.79 17.59
N GLU A 124 -15.22 -9.28 18.05
CA GLU A 124 -15.52 -10.69 18.12
C GLU A 124 -17.02 -10.91 17.87
N GLY A 125 -17.32 -11.98 17.14
CA GLY A 125 -18.67 -12.51 16.97
C GLY A 125 -18.94 -13.68 17.91
N GLU A 126 -20.02 -14.40 17.66
CA GLU A 126 -20.36 -15.62 18.41
C GLU A 126 -19.26 -16.69 18.26
N TRP A 127 -18.77 -16.91 17.03
CA TRP A 127 -17.84 -17.99 16.67
C TRP A 127 -16.47 -17.51 16.20
N ASP A 128 -16.37 -16.25 15.79
CA ASP A 128 -15.22 -15.70 15.10
C ASP A 128 -14.61 -14.51 15.84
N LEU A 129 -13.34 -14.27 15.58
CA LEU A 129 -12.58 -13.10 15.99
C LEU A 129 -12.29 -12.26 14.75
N TYR A 130 -12.54 -10.95 14.85
CA TYR A 130 -12.39 -10.03 13.73
C TYR A 130 -11.06 -9.29 13.82
N TYR A 131 -10.29 -9.35 12.74
CA TYR A 131 -8.97 -8.76 12.65
C TYR A 131 -8.90 -7.76 11.51
N GLU A 132 -8.20 -6.65 11.76
CA GLU A 132 -7.88 -5.64 10.76
C GLU A 132 -6.38 -5.40 10.77
N ARG A 133 -5.77 -5.38 9.59
CA ARG A 133 -4.44 -4.82 9.40
C ARG A 133 -4.60 -3.40 8.86
N PRO A 134 -4.19 -2.38 9.62
CA PRO A 134 -4.24 -1.00 9.13
C PRO A 134 -3.31 -0.84 7.92
N LEU A 135 -3.58 0.17 7.11
CA LEU A 135 -2.67 0.55 6.04
C LEU A 135 -1.33 0.98 6.67
N PRO A 136 -0.17 0.51 6.16
CA PRO A 136 1.11 0.97 6.65
C PRO A 136 1.26 2.48 6.46
N SER A 137 2.02 3.11 7.34
CA SER A 137 2.29 4.54 7.26
C SER A 137 2.92 4.91 5.90
N PRO A 138 2.75 6.14 5.41
CA PRO A 138 3.40 6.56 4.16
C PRO A 138 4.92 6.34 4.18
N PHE A 139 5.58 6.45 5.34
CA PHE A 139 7.00 6.11 5.52
C PHE A 139 7.29 4.64 5.18
N GLU A 140 6.57 3.71 5.81
CA GLU A 140 6.75 2.27 5.60
C GLU A 140 6.46 1.88 4.14
N ARG A 141 5.48 2.53 3.52
CA ARG A 141 5.13 2.31 2.11
C ARG A 141 6.24 2.79 1.16
N VAL A 142 6.88 3.92 1.45
CA VAL A 142 8.06 4.38 0.68
C VAL A 142 9.23 3.42 0.86
N CYS A 143 9.53 2.97 2.09
CA CYS A 143 10.56 1.96 2.33
C CYS A 143 10.29 0.68 1.53
N ALA A 144 9.08 0.12 1.64
CA ALA A 144 8.70 -1.10 0.94
C ALA A 144 8.79 -0.98 -0.59
N LEU A 145 8.43 0.17 -1.16
CA LEU A 145 8.58 0.45 -2.59
C LEU A 145 10.06 0.46 -3.01
N LEU A 146 10.93 1.10 -2.22
CA LEU A 146 12.36 1.18 -2.50
C LEU A 146 13.04 -0.19 -2.33
N ASP A 147 12.70 -0.93 -1.28
CA ASP A 147 13.19 -2.28 -1.01
C ASP A 147 12.80 -3.26 -2.12
N ALA A 148 11.54 -3.24 -2.56
CA ALA A 148 11.06 -4.05 -3.66
C ALA A 148 11.76 -3.71 -4.99
N ALA A 149 12.16 -2.46 -5.16
CA ALA A 149 12.94 -2.02 -6.30
C ALA A 149 14.45 -2.25 -6.13
N ASN A 150 14.90 -2.77 -4.99
CA ASN A 150 16.31 -2.90 -4.61
C ASN A 150 17.10 -1.57 -4.71
N ALA A 151 16.43 -0.46 -4.40
CA ALA A 151 17.00 0.87 -4.41
C ALA A 151 17.67 1.18 -3.06
N LYS A 152 18.91 1.69 -3.09
CA LYS A 152 19.61 2.11 -1.88
C LYS A 152 19.15 3.50 -1.44
N TYR A 153 18.80 3.63 -0.17
CA TYR A 153 18.44 4.91 0.45
C TYR A 153 19.01 5.02 1.86
N ARG A 154 19.09 6.25 2.38
CA ARG A 154 19.46 6.52 3.77
C ARG A 154 18.33 7.26 4.47
N VAL A 155 17.92 6.77 5.63
CA VAL A 155 16.98 7.47 6.51
C VAL A 155 17.75 8.46 7.39
N ILE A 156 17.25 9.68 7.49
CA ILE A 156 17.82 10.75 8.30
C ILE A 156 16.79 11.11 9.38
N GLU A 157 17.16 10.90 10.63
CA GLU A 157 16.32 11.22 11.79
C GLU A 157 16.63 12.63 12.30
N HIS A 158 15.59 13.40 12.60
CA HIS A 158 15.73 14.76 13.12
C HIS A 158 14.45 15.26 13.80
N GLU A 159 14.54 16.34 14.56
CA GLU A 159 13.35 17.03 15.08
C GLU A 159 12.50 17.61 13.94
N PRO A 160 11.16 17.66 14.08
CA PRO A 160 10.29 18.34 13.12
C PRO A 160 10.67 19.81 12.88
N GLU A 161 10.82 20.19 11.61
CA GLU A 161 11.05 21.58 11.21
C GLU A 161 10.25 21.92 9.95
N GLY A 162 9.49 23.02 10.01
CA GLY A 162 8.55 23.43 8.96
C GLY A 162 9.16 24.33 7.88
N ARG A 163 10.36 24.90 8.10
CA ARG A 163 11.02 25.79 7.14
C ARG A 163 12.03 25.05 6.26
N SER A 164 11.87 25.21 4.94
CA SER A 164 12.68 24.55 3.91
C SER A 164 14.18 24.81 4.04
N GLU A 165 14.58 26.02 4.42
CA GLU A 165 16.00 26.40 4.55
C GLU A 165 16.63 25.71 5.77
N ARG A 166 15.94 25.72 6.91
CA ARG A 166 16.44 25.12 8.15
C ARG A 166 16.51 23.60 8.05
N ILE A 167 15.51 22.96 7.46
CA ILE A 167 15.52 21.51 7.33
C ILE A 167 16.62 21.03 6.37
N SER A 168 16.96 21.80 5.34
CA SER A 168 18.08 21.47 4.44
C SER A 168 19.42 21.49 5.18
N VAL A 169 19.62 22.44 6.10
CA VAL A 169 20.82 22.47 6.97
C VAL A 169 20.85 21.25 7.89
N ILE A 170 19.74 20.90 8.54
CA ILE A 170 19.63 19.74 9.44
C ILE A 170 19.97 18.43 8.72
N ARG A 171 19.49 18.26 7.49
CA ARG A 171 19.75 17.09 6.64
C ARG A 171 21.16 17.08 6.04
N GLY A 172 21.85 18.22 6.03
CA GLY A 172 23.15 18.40 5.37
C GLY A 172 23.07 18.50 3.84
N ASN A 173 21.96 19.01 3.28
CA ASN A 173 21.76 19.15 1.84
C ASN A 173 21.62 20.61 1.40
N ARG A 174 21.88 20.88 0.11
CA ARG A 174 21.58 22.19 -0.50
C ARG A 174 20.08 22.31 -0.76
N PRO A 175 19.47 23.52 -0.66
CA PRO A 175 18.04 23.71 -0.89
C PRO A 175 17.53 23.21 -2.25
N GLU A 176 18.35 23.28 -3.29
CA GLU A 176 18.04 22.77 -4.63
C GLU A 176 17.96 21.23 -4.73
N GLN A 177 18.55 20.51 -3.77
CA GLN A 177 18.46 19.04 -3.67
C GLN A 177 17.22 18.58 -2.90
N ALA A 178 16.54 19.50 -2.19
CA ALA A 178 15.34 19.17 -1.45
C ALA A 178 14.18 18.96 -2.44
N ALA A 179 13.67 17.73 -2.53
CA ALA A 179 12.52 17.40 -3.36
C ALA A 179 11.22 17.72 -2.60
N LYS A 180 10.61 18.87 -2.91
CA LYS A 180 9.35 19.29 -2.32
C LYS A 180 8.18 18.74 -3.13
N ALA A 181 7.35 17.89 -2.53
CA ALA A 181 6.15 17.35 -3.15
C ALA A 181 4.90 18.12 -2.70
N MET A 182 4.04 18.48 -3.65
CA MET A 182 2.80 19.23 -3.40
C MET A 182 1.64 18.63 -4.19
N VAL A 183 0.49 18.45 -3.55
CA VAL A 183 -0.72 17.93 -4.19
C VAL A 183 -1.51 19.08 -4.80
N LEU A 184 -1.82 18.95 -6.08
CA LEU A 184 -2.51 19.96 -6.88
C LEU A 184 -3.85 19.42 -7.38
N ASP A 185 -4.83 20.31 -7.41
CA ASP A 185 -6.10 20.13 -8.11
C ASP A 185 -6.01 20.74 -9.49
N VAL A 186 -6.14 19.90 -10.50
CA VAL A 186 -6.12 20.28 -11.92
C VAL A 186 -7.51 20.01 -12.51
N ARG A 187 -8.16 21.03 -13.08
CA ARG A 187 -9.54 20.92 -13.58
C ARG A 187 -9.85 21.79 -14.79
N GLY A 188 -10.91 21.39 -15.50
CA GLY A 188 -11.34 21.99 -16.75
C GLY A 188 -10.59 21.41 -17.95
N GLY A 189 -11.10 21.67 -19.16
CA GLY A 189 -10.50 21.14 -20.39
C GLY A 189 -10.81 19.65 -20.64
N GLY A 190 -12.09 19.33 -20.88
CA GLY A 190 -12.60 18.03 -21.36
C GLY A 190 -12.40 16.80 -20.46
N GLY A 191 -11.39 16.78 -19.59
CA GLY A 191 -10.87 15.58 -18.95
C GLY A 191 -11.08 15.49 -17.44
N GLY A 192 -12.12 16.12 -16.91
CA GLY A 192 -12.52 16.03 -15.50
C GLY A 192 -11.57 16.73 -14.52
N ARG A 193 -11.78 16.49 -13.22
CA ARG A 193 -10.86 16.87 -12.14
C ARG A 193 -9.80 15.78 -11.98
N ARG A 194 -8.54 16.18 -11.77
CA ARG A 194 -7.40 15.28 -11.55
C ARG A 194 -6.55 15.79 -10.41
N HIS A 195 -5.94 14.87 -9.68
CA HIS A 195 -4.96 15.19 -8.64
C HIS A 195 -3.55 14.93 -9.17
N VAL A 196 -2.67 15.91 -8.98
CA VAL A 196 -1.29 15.87 -9.47
C VAL A 196 -0.34 16.07 -8.31
N LEU A 197 0.65 15.19 -8.18
CA LEU A 197 1.78 15.36 -7.28
C LEU A 197 2.89 16.09 -8.02
N ALA A 198 3.06 17.38 -7.76
CA ALA A 198 4.10 18.21 -8.34
C ALA A 198 5.35 18.23 -7.44
N ILE A 199 6.49 17.95 -8.03
CA ILE A 199 7.77 17.80 -7.34
C ILE A 199 8.76 18.81 -7.90
N LEU A 200 9.36 19.62 -7.03
CA LEU A 200 10.29 20.69 -7.43
C LEU A 200 11.41 20.87 -6.39
N PRO A 201 12.50 21.56 -6.76
CA PRO A 201 13.53 21.96 -5.82
C PRO A 201 12.98 22.85 -4.69
N GLY A 202 13.50 22.69 -3.48
CA GLY A 202 13.07 23.43 -2.29
C GLY A 202 13.31 24.94 -2.37
N ASN A 203 14.20 25.39 -3.26
CA ASN A 203 14.49 26.80 -3.53
C ASN A 203 13.67 27.42 -4.67
N ARG A 204 12.71 26.70 -5.24
CA ARG A 204 11.88 27.19 -6.35
C ARG A 204 10.42 27.32 -5.96
N LYS A 205 9.65 28.07 -6.76
CA LYS A 205 8.20 28.20 -6.62
C LYS A 205 7.50 27.48 -7.76
N LEU A 206 6.32 26.94 -7.48
CA LEU A 206 5.51 26.27 -8.49
C LEU A 206 4.86 27.29 -9.44
N ASP A 207 4.90 26.99 -10.73
CA ASP A 207 4.11 27.68 -11.76
C ASP A 207 2.84 26.88 -12.05
N PHE A 208 1.71 27.36 -11.52
CA PHE A 208 0.40 26.74 -11.73
C PHE A 208 -0.05 26.76 -13.20
N ASN A 209 0.34 27.77 -13.97
CA ASN A 209 -0.04 27.86 -15.38
C ASN A 209 0.70 26.83 -16.21
N ALA A 210 1.99 26.60 -15.91
CA ALA A 210 2.78 25.55 -16.54
C ALA A 210 2.18 24.15 -16.26
N VAL A 211 1.77 23.88 -15.01
CA VAL A 211 1.09 22.62 -14.68
C VAL A 211 -0.28 22.52 -15.37
N ALA A 212 -1.10 23.56 -15.36
CA ALA A 212 -2.40 23.55 -16.03
C ALA A 212 -2.25 23.22 -17.53
N ALA A 213 -1.32 23.89 -18.21
CA ALA A 213 -1.01 23.64 -19.63
C ALA A 213 -0.54 22.20 -19.87
N LEU A 214 0.34 21.67 -19.01
CA LEU A 214 0.88 20.30 -19.12
C LEU A 214 -0.19 19.21 -19.11
N PHE A 215 -1.32 19.48 -18.45
CA PHE A 215 -2.44 18.56 -18.31
C PHE A 215 -3.66 18.95 -19.15
N GLY A 216 -3.53 19.97 -20.03
CA GLY A 216 -4.63 20.45 -20.89
C GLY A 216 -5.80 21.07 -20.11
N ALA A 217 -5.54 21.55 -18.90
CA ALA A 217 -6.54 22.06 -18.00
C ALA A 217 -6.67 23.58 -18.02
N ARG A 218 -7.83 24.10 -17.61
CA ARG A 218 -8.08 25.55 -17.52
C ARG A 218 -7.66 26.14 -16.19
N LYS A 219 -7.58 25.32 -15.13
CA LYS A 219 -7.26 25.77 -13.78
C LYS A 219 -6.40 24.74 -13.06
N CYS A 220 -5.37 25.24 -12.37
CA CYS A 220 -4.55 24.48 -11.43
C CYS A 220 -4.47 25.27 -10.12
N GLY A 221 -4.48 24.57 -8.99
CA GLY A 221 -4.30 25.14 -7.66
C GLY A 221 -3.87 24.07 -6.67
N PHE A 222 -3.56 24.46 -5.43
CA PHE A 222 -3.35 23.46 -4.37
C PHE A 222 -4.64 22.68 -4.12
N ALA A 223 -4.49 21.38 -3.85
CA ALA A 223 -5.56 20.61 -3.23
C ALA A 223 -5.81 21.13 -1.80
N SER A 224 -7.03 20.96 -1.29
CA SER A 224 -7.31 21.29 0.12
C SER A 224 -6.47 20.40 1.06
N PRO A 225 -6.16 20.83 2.28
CA PRO A 225 -5.46 20.00 3.26
C PRO A 225 -6.13 18.64 3.48
N GLU A 226 -7.46 18.60 3.55
CA GLU A 226 -8.25 17.39 3.74
C GLU A 226 -8.12 16.45 2.54
N THR A 227 -8.19 17.00 1.32
CA THR A 227 -8.00 16.24 0.08
C THR A 227 -6.57 15.70 -0.01
N ALA A 228 -5.58 16.52 0.30
CA ALA A 228 -4.17 16.11 0.29
C ALA A 228 -3.91 15.01 1.32
N GLN A 229 -4.44 15.13 2.54
CA GLN A 229 -4.31 14.11 3.58
C GLN A 229 -5.03 12.82 3.22
N ALA A 230 -6.25 12.89 2.68
CA ALA A 230 -6.99 11.70 2.26
C ALA A 230 -6.26 10.91 1.15
N ILE A 231 -5.65 11.61 0.19
CA ILE A 231 -4.96 10.96 -0.93
C ILE A 231 -3.56 10.47 -0.54
N THR A 232 -2.82 11.22 0.28
CA THR A 232 -1.40 10.91 0.57
C THR A 232 -1.19 10.19 1.90
N GLY A 233 -2.17 10.21 2.80
CA GLY A 233 -2.02 9.80 4.19
C GLY A 233 -1.06 10.68 5.01
N CYS A 234 -0.60 11.81 4.45
CA CYS A 234 0.44 12.65 5.03
C CYS A 234 -0.14 13.97 5.55
N VAL A 235 0.46 14.47 6.63
CA VAL A 235 0.30 15.87 7.02
C VAL A 235 1.06 16.80 6.07
N MET A 236 0.68 18.08 6.05
CA MET A 236 1.35 19.10 5.23
C MET A 236 2.86 19.13 5.50
N GLY A 237 3.66 19.20 4.44
CA GLY A 237 5.13 19.23 4.53
C GLY A 237 5.79 17.86 4.72
N ALA A 238 5.03 16.80 5.00
CA ALA A 238 5.53 15.44 5.14
C ALA A 238 5.38 14.60 3.85
N VAL A 239 4.64 15.10 2.86
CA VAL A 239 4.34 14.38 1.61
C VAL A 239 5.65 13.99 0.89
N PRO A 240 5.89 12.69 0.65
CA PRO A 240 7.08 12.25 -0.08
C PRO A 240 6.91 12.44 -1.60
N PRO A 241 8.00 12.48 -2.38
CA PRO A 241 7.96 12.56 -3.84
C PRO A 241 7.59 11.21 -4.50
N PHE A 242 6.55 10.54 -3.99
CA PHE A 242 6.06 9.24 -4.47
C PHE A 242 4.54 9.28 -4.57
N ALA A 243 3.99 8.77 -5.68
CA ALA A 243 2.54 8.52 -5.76
C ALA A 243 2.20 7.27 -4.97
N LEU A 244 1.74 7.47 -3.73
CA LEU A 244 1.26 6.40 -2.87
C LEU A 244 -0.25 6.13 -3.03
N HIS A 245 -0.88 6.69 -4.06
CA HIS A 245 -2.28 6.47 -4.39
C HIS A 245 -2.45 6.50 -5.90
N GLU A 246 -3.24 5.58 -6.45
CA GLU A 246 -3.39 5.36 -7.90
C GLU A 246 -3.97 6.56 -8.66
N SER A 247 -4.72 7.42 -7.97
CA SER A 247 -5.28 8.64 -8.56
C SER A 247 -4.27 9.78 -8.75
N LEU A 248 -3.04 9.66 -8.23
CA LEU A 248 -2.02 10.69 -8.34
C LEU A 248 -1.16 10.52 -9.59
N SER A 249 -1.25 11.49 -10.49
CA SER A 249 -0.23 11.66 -11.54
C SER A 249 0.99 12.38 -10.98
N VAL A 250 2.19 11.87 -11.20
CA VAL A 250 3.43 12.51 -10.73
C VAL A 250 4.06 13.36 -11.82
N VAL A 251 4.40 14.61 -11.50
CA VAL A 251 5.21 15.49 -12.35
C VAL A 251 6.38 16.05 -11.56
N VAL A 252 7.56 16.08 -12.18
CA VAL A 252 8.77 16.65 -11.59
C VAL A 252 9.33 17.78 -12.45
N ASP A 253 9.79 18.84 -11.79
CA ASP A 253 10.52 19.92 -12.45
C ASP A 253 11.90 19.43 -12.90
N LYS A 254 12.21 19.64 -14.18
CA LYS A 254 13.48 19.21 -14.79
C LYS A 254 14.73 19.72 -14.06
N SER A 255 14.66 20.88 -13.41
CA SER A 255 15.81 21.45 -12.69
C SER A 255 16.16 20.69 -11.41
N LEU A 256 15.23 19.91 -10.85
CA LEU A 256 15.54 19.01 -9.72
C LEU A 256 16.47 17.88 -10.15
N LEU A 257 16.34 17.42 -11.39
CA LEU A 257 17.02 16.24 -11.92
C LEU A 257 18.52 16.47 -12.23
N SER A 258 18.99 17.71 -12.16
CA SER A 258 20.43 18.02 -12.26
C SER A 258 21.21 17.64 -11.00
N ASN A 259 20.51 17.40 -9.89
CA ASN A 259 21.11 16.92 -8.64
C ASN A 259 21.32 15.41 -8.70
N GLN A 260 22.45 14.92 -8.19
CA GLN A 260 22.71 13.47 -8.11
C GLN A 260 21.93 12.79 -6.98
N MET A 261 21.68 13.52 -5.89
CA MET A 261 20.97 13.05 -4.70
C MET A 261 19.77 13.94 -4.40
N LEU A 262 18.66 13.33 -4.02
CA LEU A 262 17.44 13.99 -3.57
C LEU A 262 17.28 13.80 -2.06
N PHE A 263 16.77 14.84 -1.41
CA PHE A 263 16.44 14.84 0.02
C PHE A 263 14.98 15.23 0.23
N PHE A 264 14.22 14.48 1.00
CA PHE A 264 12.78 14.74 1.21
C PHE A 264 12.27 14.18 2.52
N ASN A 265 11.15 14.71 3.01
CA ASN A 265 10.40 14.09 4.11
C ASN A 265 9.69 12.83 3.60
N ALA A 266 9.72 11.75 4.38
CA ALA A 266 9.20 10.46 3.98
C ALA A 266 7.91 10.12 4.73
N GLY A 267 6.84 10.91 4.52
CA GLY A 267 5.55 10.67 5.18
C GLY A 267 5.45 11.14 6.63
N ARG A 268 6.56 11.63 7.20
CA ARG A 268 6.65 12.16 8.57
C ARG A 268 7.51 13.42 8.57
N LEU A 269 7.37 14.27 9.59
CA LEU A 269 8.14 15.51 9.72
C LEU A 269 9.48 15.33 10.45
N ASP A 270 9.69 14.20 11.12
CA ASP A 270 10.88 13.86 11.92
C ASP A 270 11.78 12.81 11.25
N ARG A 271 11.45 12.44 10.01
CA ARG A 271 12.19 11.48 9.19
C ARG A 271 12.26 11.96 7.75
N SER A 272 13.49 12.14 7.30
CA SER A 272 13.80 12.41 5.91
C SER A 272 14.50 11.22 5.27
N MET A 273 14.57 11.22 3.96
CA MET A 273 15.32 10.25 3.18
C MET A 273 16.27 10.97 2.23
N GLU A 274 17.41 10.34 2.04
CA GLU A 274 18.34 10.61 0.95
C GLU A 274 18.30 9.44 -0.03
N LEU A 275 18.14 9.76 -1.32
CA LEU A 275 18.01 8.79 -2.40
C LEU A 275 18.68 9.33 -3.67
N ALA A 276 19.36 8.46 -4.41
CA ALA A 276 19.94 8.84 -5.69
C ALA A 276 18.83 9.20 -6.69
N THR A 277 18.98 10.32 -7.40
CA THR A 277 17.98 10.81 -8.37
C THR A 277 17.68 9.77 -9.45
N ALA A 278 18.68 9.03 -9.91
CA ALA A 278 18.52 7.97 -10.91
C ALA A 278 17.64 6.82 -10.39
N GLU A 279 17.82 6.41 -9.13
CA GLU A 279 17.00 5.39 -8.49
C GLU A 279 15.57 5.88 -8.30
N TRP A 280 15.40 7.13 -7.85
CA TRP A 280 14.08 7.75 -7.72
C TRP A 280 13.33 7.78 -9.06
N LEU A 281 13.99 8.19 -10.15
CA LEU A 281 13.40 8.17 -11.50
C LEU A 281 12.99 6.76 -11.93
N ARG A 282 13.83 5.76 -11.65
CA ARG A 282 13.56 4.35 -11.98
C ARG A 282 12.35 3.80 -11.22
N VAL A 283 12.21 4.15 -9.94
CA VAL A 283 11.10 3.67 -9.10
C VAL A 283 9.80 4.42 -9.38
N VAL A 284 9.85 5.74 -9.58
CA VAL A 284 8.65 6.57 -9.68
C VAL A 284 8.13 6.73 -11.11
N GLY A 285 9.00 6.73 -12.12
CA GLY A 285 8.61 6.95 -13.51
C GLY A 285 7.79 8.23 -13.76
N PRO A 286 8.20 9.41 -13.27
CA PRO A 286 7.39 10.62 -13.31
C PRO A 286 7.33 11.25 -14.71
N LYS A 287 6.34 12.12 -14.94
CA LYS A 287 6.38 13.06 -16.07
C LYS A 287 7.39 14.18 -15.77
N VAL A 288 8.34 14.40 -16.67
CA VAL A 288 9.34 15.48 -16.53
C VAL A 288 8.89 16.71 -17.32
N ALA A 289 8.87 17.88 -16.69
CA ALA A 289 8.50 19.15 -17.33
C ALA A 289 9.18 20.36 -16.66
N THR A 290 9.09 21.54 -17.25
CA THR A 290 9.33 22.79 -16.52
C THR A 290 8.02 23.19 -15.85
N ILE A 291 7.95 23.14 -14.53
CA ILE A 291 6.78 23.50 -13.72
C ILE A 291 7.13 24.46 -12.59
N ALA A 292 8.37 24.92 -12.53
CA ALA A 292 8.86 25.87 -11.54
C ALA A 292 9.25 27.22 -12.17
N ALA A 293 9.07 28.29 -11.39
CA ALA A 293 9.58 29.63 -11.63
C ALA A 293 10.70 29.95 -10.61
#